data_AF-A0AAE1YT29-F1
#
_entry.id   AF-A0AAE1YT29-F1
#
_cell.length_a   1.000
_cell.length_b   1.000
_cell.length_c   1.000
_cell.angle_alpha   90.00
_cell.angle_beta   90.00
_cell.angle_gamma   90.00
#
_symmetry.space_group_name_H-M   'P 1'
#
loop_
_entity.id
_entity.type
_entity.pdbx_description
1 polymer ?
#
loop_
_entity_poly.entity_id
_entity_poly.type
_entity_poly.pdbx_seq_one_letter_code
_entity_poly.pdbx_strand_id
1 'polypeptide(L)'
;MSKRTFSALGIPGLRHLPTKRNRQIWGLEKEISALILKVVKERRQAGYERDLLQSLVEGAKSNYSTSAAVDQFIVDNCRNIYLAGFETSAVSASWCLMLLASNPEWQTRVRDEVEEVCQGQIPDTDMLRKMKQLHMVIQETMRLYPPTPILAREAFKDMKIGNIWVPKGVNVWTIMTALHTDTALWGADALEFKPQRFENGIGGACKNPNSYIPFGFGQRVCVGQHLAMVELKLLMALILTNFSFTLSPNYVHSPLMKFIIEPKHGVQIMVKKL
;
A
#
# COMPACT_ATOMS: atom_id res chain seq x y z
N MET A 1 -22.66 -2.26 -5.95
CA MET A 1 -21.56 -1.34 -6.30
C MET A 1 -22.13 -0.01 -6.80
N SER A 2 -22.19 1.02 -5.95
CA SER A 2 -22.71 2.35 -6.34
C SER A 2 -21.62 3.15 -7.07
N LYS A 3 -21.86 3.43 -8.36
CA LYS A 3 -21.14 4.42 -9.17
C LYS A 3 -21.41 5.83 -8.62
N ARG A 4 -20.73 6.29 -7.57
CA ARG A 4 -20.76 7.72 -7.20
C ARG A 4 -19.39 8.21 -6.78
N THR A 5 -18.91 9.14 -7.60
CA THR A 5 -17.75 10.01 -7.46
C THR A 5 -17.54 10.45 -6.02
N PHE A 6 -16.32 10.29 -5.51
CA PHE A 6 -15.86 10.97 -4.30
C PHE A 6 -15.85 12.48 -4.58
N SER A 7 -16.95 13.16 -4.30
CA SER A 7 -16.93 14.61 -4.13
C SER A 7 -16.12 14.90 -2.87
N ALA A 8 -14.88 15.34 -3.04
CA ALA A 8 -14.00 15.77 -1.95
C ALA A 8 -14.49 17.05 -1.22
N LEU A 9 -15.63 17.62 -1.65
CA LEU A 9 -16.27 18.78 -1.05
C LEU A 9 -17.70 18.40 -0.66
N GLY A 10 -17.85 17.78 0.51
CA GLY A 10 -19.16 17.69 1.16
C GLY A 10 -19.49 19.02 1.84
N ILE A 11 -20.74 19.47 1.76
CA ILE A 11 -21.19 20.62 2.53
C ILE A 11 -21.00 20.29 4.03
N PRO A 12 -20.31 21.16 4.81
CA PRO A 12 -20.14 20.95 6.25
C PRO A 12 -21.47 20.63 6.93
N GLY A 13 -21.47 19.64 7.83
CA GLY A 13 -22.68 19.22 8.55
C GLY A 13 -23.51 18.13 7.87
N LEU A 14 -23.45 17.95 6.55
CA LEU A 14 -24.23 16.92 5.84
C LEU A 14 -23.98 15.50 6.36
N ARG A 15 -22.77 15.20 6.84
CA ARG A 15 -22.41 13.89 7.41
C ARG A 15 -23.20 13.53 8.67
N HIS A 16 -23.80 14.53 9.35
CA HIS A 16 -24.57 14.34 10.58
C HIS A 16 -26.08 14.21 10.31
N LEU A 17 -26.55 14.53 9.09
CA LEU A 17 -27.96 14.37 8.75
C LEU A 17 -28.31 12.89 8.58
N PRO A 18 -29.49 12.43 9.03
CA PRO A 18 -29.88 11.02 8.99
C PRO A 18 -30.37 10.58 7.59
N THR A 19 -29.62 10.92 6.54
CA THR A 19 -29.87 10.46 5.17
C THR A 19 -29.72 8.93 5.09
N LYS A 20 -30.35 8.29 4.09
CA LYS A 20 -30.21 6.83 3.88
C LYS A 20 -28.74 6.39 3.83
N ARG A 21 -27.91 7.16 3.14
CA ARG A 21 -26.46 6.93 3.04
C ARG A 21 -25.76 7.03 4.40
N ASN A 22 -26.02 8.08 5.16
CA ASN A 22 -25.35 8.30 6.44
C ASN A 22 -25.78 7.25 7.48
N ARG A 23 -27.07 6.88 7.53
CA ARG A 23 -27.55 5.78 8.38
C ARG A 23 -26.84 4.46 8.05
N GLN A 24 -26.63 4.18 6.76
CA GLN A 24 -25.87 3.00 6.34
C GLN A 24 -24.40 3.08 6.79
N ILE A 25 -23.75 4.23 6.63
CA ILE A 25 -22.38 4.44 7.10
C ILE A 25 -22.29 4.21 8.61
N TRP A 26 -23.16 4.83 9.42
CA TRP A 26 -23.16 4.64 10.88
C TRP A 26 -23.44 3.19 11.28
N GLY A 27 -24.31 2.49 10.55
CA GLY A 27 -24.56 1.07 10.76
C GLY A 27 -23.30 0.22 10.55
N LEU A 28 -22.62 0.43 9.42
CA LEU A 28 -21.36 -0.25 9.10
C LEU A 28 -20.24 0.09 10.07
N GLU A 29 -20.17 1.34 10.54
CA GLU A 29 -19.20 1.73 11.57
C GLU A 29 -19.40 0.97 12.88
N LYS A 30 -20.66 0.84 13.33
CA LYS A 30 -20.99 0.03 14.51
C LYS A 30 -20.65 -1.44 14.31
N GLU A 31 -20.94 -1.98 13.13
CA GLU A 31 -20.63 -3.37 12.80
C GLU A 31 -19.13 -3.65 12.79
N ILE A 32 -18.32 -2.79 12.15
CA ILE A 32 -16.86 -2.88 12.14
C ILE A 32 -16.32 -2.84 13.57
N SER A 33 -16.77 -1.89 14.39
CA SER A 33 -16.35 -1.79 15.80
C SER A 33 -16.69 -3.06 16.58
N ALA A 34 -17.89 -3.60 16.40
CA ALA A 34 -18.32 -4.83 17.07
C ALA A 34 -17.47 -6.04 16.66
N LEU A 35 -17.14 -6.16 15.36
CA LEU A 35 -16.29 -7.24 14.85
C LEU A 35 -14.86 -7.15 15.40
N ILE A 36 -14.27 -5.95 15.45
CA ILE A 36 -12.93 -5.76 16.03
C ILE A 36 -12.93 -6.13 17.51
N LEU A 37 -13.91 -5.65 18.29
CA LEU A 37 -13.99 -5.96 19.72
C LEU A 37 -14.28 -7.45 19.98
N LYS A 38 -15.00 -8.12 19.07
CA LYS A 38 -15.17 -9.58 19.11
C LYS A 38 -13.82 -10.29 18.98
N VAL A 39 -13.00 -9.93 17.99
CA VAL A 39 -11.65 -10.51 17.80
C VAL A 39 -10.77 -10.25 19.02
N VAL A 40 -10.82 -9.05 19.61
CA VAL A 40 -10.10 -8.72 20.84
C VAL A 40 -10.56 -9.59 22.01
N LYS A 41 -11.87 -9.83 22.14
CA LYS A 41 -12.42 -10.69 23.20
C LYS A 41 -11.97 -12.14 23.03
N GLU A 42 -12.02 -12.67 21.80
CA GLU A 42 -11.56 -14.02 21.47
C GLU A 42 -10.05 -14.16 21.76
N ARG A 43 -9.25 -13.17 21.37
CA ARG A 43 -7.81 -13.10 21.69
C ARG A 43 -7.55 -13.18 23.20
N ARG A 44 -8.31 -12.43 24.01
CA ARG A 44 -8.20 -12.46 25.48
C ARG A 44 -8.54 -13.83 26.09
N GLN A 45 -9.37 -14.62 25.42
CA GLN A 45 -9.76 -15.96 25.86
C GLN A 45 -8.78 -17.05 25.39
N ALA A 46 -8.16 -16.89 24.22
CA ALA A 46 -7.27 -17.87 23.60
C ALA A 46 -5.86 -17.93 24.22
N GLY A 47 -5.51 -17.00 25.11
CA GLY A 47 -4.19 -16.91 25.74
C GLY A 47 -3.28 -15.88 25.07
N TYR A 48 -2.07 -15.73 25.63
CA TYR A 48 -1.11 -14.73 25.17
C TYR A 48 -0.43 -15.16 23.86
N GLU A 49 -0.53 -14.33 22.83
CA GLU A 49 0.26 -14.44 21.60
C GLU A 49 0.92 -13.09 21.33
N ARG A 50 2.24 -13.08 21.08
CA ARG A 50 2.97 -11.84 20.84
C ARG A 50 2.78 -11.38 19.39
N ASP A 51 1.69 -10.68 19.14
CA ASP A 51 1.37 -10.08 17.84
C ASP A 51 1.05 -8.57 17.94
N LEU A 52 0.71 -7.97 16.81
CA LEU A 52 0.36 -6.57 16.73
C LEU A 52 -0.91 -6.23 17.52
N LEU A 53 -1.91 -7.13 17.51
CA LEU A 53 -3.17 -6.92 18.23
C LEU A 53 -2.95 -6.93 19.74
N GLN A 54 -2.14 -7.87 20.24
CA GLN A 54 -1.76 -7.95 21.65
C GLN A 54 -1.00 -6.69 22.08
N SER A 55 -0.05 -6.23 21.25
CA SER A 55 0.70 -5.00 21.51
C SER A 55 -0.23 -3.76 21.59
N LEU A 56 -1.25 -3.69 20.73
CA LEU A 56 -2.26 -2.63 20.78
C LEU A 56 -3.13 -2.70 22.04
N VAL A 57 -3.55 -3.91 22.44
CA VAL A 57 -4.36 -4.12 23.66
C VAL A 57 -3.58 -3.70 24.91
N GLU A 58 -2.29 -4.05 24.98
CA GLU A 58 -1.41 -3.66 26.09
C GLU A 58 -1.18 -2.15 26.12
N GLY A 59 -0.82 -1.57 24.98
CA GLY A 59 -0.64 -0.13 24.84
C GLY A 59 -1.90 0.65 25.22
N ALA A 60 -3.08 0.15 24.88
CA ALA A 60 -4.35 0.76 25.28
C ALA A 60 -4.54 0.73 26.80
N LYS A 61 -4.32 -0.42 27.45
CA LYS A 61 -4.47 -0.56 28.90
C LYS A 61 -3.49 0.27 29.70
N SER A 62 -2.26 0.45 29.20
CA SER A 62 -1.25 1.25 29.88
C SER A 62 -1.51 2.75 29.81
N ASN A 63 -2.19 3.24 28.77
CA ASN A 63 -2.37 4.67 28.52
C ASN A 63 -3.78 5.20 28.83
N TYR A 64 -4.78 4.32 28.99
CA TYR A 64 -6.17 4.72 29.22
C TYR A 64 -6.79 3.98 30.41
N SER A 65 -7.51 4.74 31.24
CA SER A 65 -8.07 4.21 32.50
C SER A 65 -9.52 3.73 32.37
N THR A 66 -10.25 4.11 31.32
CA THR A 66 -11.66 3.72 31.14
C THR A 66 -11.80 2.67 30.04
N SER A 67 -12.69 1.69 30.24
CA SER A 67 -12.95 0.65 29.24
C SER A 67 -13.37 1.24 27.89
N ALA A 68 -14.17 2.30 27.89
CA ALA A 68 -14.61 2.97 26.68
C ALA A 68 -13.44 3.61 25.91
N ALA A 69 -12.49 4.25 26.59
CA ALA A 69 -11.32 4.84 25.94
C ALA A 69 -10.36 3.76 25.40
N VAL A 70 -10.19 2.66 26.14
CA VAL A 70 -9.41 1.49 25.70
C VAL A 70 -10.02 0.88 24.44
N ASP A 71 -11.31 0.60 24.44
CA ASP A 71 -12.01 0.00 23.30
C ASP A 71 -11.98 0.92 22.08
N GLN A 72 -12.19 2.23 22.27
CA GLN A 72 -12.11 3.22 21.20
C GLN A 72 -10.71 3.26 20.58
N PHE A 73 -9.66 3.29 21.41
CA PHE A 73 -8.28 3.27 20.92
C PHE A 73 -7.99 2.01 20.10
N ILE A 74 -8.41 0.84 20.58
CA ILE A 74 -8.18 -0.43 19.88
C ILE A 74 -8.93 -0.44 18.54
N VAL A 75 -10.21 -0.06 18.54
CA VAL A 75 -11.04 0.00 17.33
C VAL A 75 -10.44 0.95 16.29
N ASP A 76 -10.08 2.17 16.69
CA ASP A 76 -9.54 3.18 15.78
C ASP A 76 -8.22 2.73 15.15
N ASN A 77 -7.30 2.18 15.95
CA ASN A 77 -6.02 1.71 15.45
C ASN A 77 -6.17 0.46 14.56
N CYS A 78 -6.98 -0.52 14.97
CA CYS A 78 -7.22 -1.73 14.16
C CYS A 78 -7.85 -1.36 12.81
N ARG A 79 -8.84 -0.47 12.81
CA ARG A 79 -9.49 0.02 11.58
C ARG A 79 -8.49 0.68 10.64
N ASN A 80 -7.63 1.57 11.17
CA ASN A 80 -6.62 2.27 10.38
C ASN A 80 -5.58 1.31 9.80
N ILE A 81 -5.06 0.38 10.62
CA ILE A 81 -4.04 -0.60 10.19
C ILE A 81 -4.62 -1.52 9.12
N TYR A 82 -5.83 -2.05 9.33
CA TYR A 82 -6.47 -2.94 8.37
C TYR A 82 -6.70 -2.25 7.02
N LEU A 83 -7.29 -1.05 7.02
CA LEU A 83 -7.54 -0.30 5.78
C LEU A 83 -6.23 0.04 5.05
N ALA A 84 -5.23 0.55 5.79
CA ALA A 84 -3.98 0.98 5.18
C ALA A 84 -3.15 -0.20 4.65
N GLY A 85 -3.09 -1.31 5.38
CA GLY A 85 -2.25 -2.46 5.02
C GLY A 85 -2.88 -3.39 3.98
N PHE A 86 -4.19 -3.62 4.06
CA PHE A 86 -4.84 -4.62 3.21
C PHE A 86 -4.93 -4.18 1.75
N GLU A 87 -5.56 -3.03 1.48
CA GLU A 87 -5.83 -2.59 0.11
C GLU A 87 -4.53 -2.23 -0.65
N THR A 88 -3.54 -1.64 0.04
CA THR A 88 -2.29 -1.19 -0.60
C THR A 88 -1.36 -2.35 -0.95
N SER A 89 -1.19 -3.35 -0.06
CA SER A 89 -0.42 -4.55 -0.36
C SER A 89 -1.07 -5.36 -1.49
N ALA A 90 -2.39 -5.57 -1.44
CA ALA A 90 -3.12 -6.34 -2.46
C ALA A 90 -3.01 -5.72 -3.86
N VAL A 91 -3.15 -4.39 -3.97
CA VAL A 91 -3.06 -3.72 -5.27
C VAL A 91 -1.61 -3.67 -5.78
N SER A 92 -0.63 -3.52 -4.90
CA SER A 92 0.80 -3.62 -5.25
C SER A 92 1.15 -4.98 -5.83
N ALA A 93 0.70 -6.06 -5.16
CA ALA A 93 0.91 -7.42 -5.64
C ALA A 93 0.23 -7.66 -7.00
N SER A 94 -0.97 -7.11 -7.20
CA SER A 94 -1.70 -7.21 -8.47
C SER A 94 -0.95 -6.53 -9.62
N TRP A 95 -0.43 -5.31 -9.41
CA TRP A 95 0.40 -4.62 -10.40
C TRP A 95 1.73 -5.33 -10.66
N CYS A 96 2.35 -5.88 -9.61
CA CYS A 96 3.59 -6.65 -9.71
C CYS A 96 3.39 -7.89 -10.59
N LEU A 97 2.33 -8.68 -10.34
CA LEU A 97 1.98 -9.84 -11.15
C LEU A 97 1.69 -9.46 -12.62
N MET A 98 0.99 -8.35 -12.85
CA MET A 98 0.73 -7.84 -14.19
C MET A 98 2.04 -7.50 -14.93
N LEU A 99 2.95 -6.78 -14.26
CA LEU A 99 4.24 -6.39 -14.83
C LEU A 99 5.11 -7.61 -15.13
N LEU A 100 5.16 -8.59 -14.24
CA LEU A 100 5.90 -9.84 -14.46
C LEU A 100 5.25 -10.74 -15.54
N ALA A 101 3.93 -10.73 -15.66
CA ALA A 101 3.22 -11.42 -16.74
C ALA A 101 3.50 -10.80 -18.12
N SER A 102 3.80 -9.49 -18.14
CA SER A 102 4.16 -8.74 -19.36
C SER A 102 5.67 -8.78 -19.64
N ASN A 103 6.49 -9.18 -18.67
CA ASN A 103 7.95 -9.24 -18.76
C ASN A 103 8.47 -10.62 -18.31
N PRO A 104 8.28 -11.69 -19.13
CA PRO A 104 8.66 -13.06 -18.75
C PRO A 104 10.13 -13.23 -18.35
N GLU A 105 11.03 -12.45 -18.94
CA GLU A 105 12.46 -12.44 -18.57
C GLU A 105 12.69 -12.12 -17.09
N TRP A 106 11.95 -11.15 -16.55
CA TRP A 106 12.02 -10.76 -15.15
C TRP A 106 11.32 -11.76 -14.24
N GLN A 107 10.24 -12.37 -14.74
CA GLN A 107 9.55 -13.45 -14.04
C GLN A 107 10.48 -14.64 -13.81
N THR A 108 11.20 -15.08 -14.84
CA THR A 108 12.20 -16.15 -14.74
C THR A 108 13.34 -15.76 -13.82
N ARG A 109 13.94 -14.58 -14.02
CA ARG A 109 15.03 -14.08 -13.17
C ARG A 109 14.70 -14.06 -11.68
N VAL A 110 13.51 -13.57 -11.33
CA VAL A 110 13.05 -13.55 -9.94
C VAL A 110 12.78 -14.95 -9.42
N ARG A 111 12.20 -15.84 -10.24
CA ARG A 111 12.00 -17.24 -9.86
C ARG A 111 13.33 -17.92 -9.55
N ASP A 112 14.30 -17.81 -10.44
CA ASP A 112 15.63 -18.40 -10.29
C ASP A 112 16.30 -17.89 -8.99
N GLU A 113 16.22 -16.57 -8.71
CA GLU A 113 16.70 -16.00 -7.45
C GLU A 113 16.02 -16.62 -6.22
N VAL A 114 14.70 -16.78 -6.25
CA VAL A 114 13.94 -17.34 -5.12
C VAL A 114 14.29 -18.82 -4.93
N GLU A 115 14.39 -19.59 -6.01
CA GLU A 115 14.78 -21.01 -5.96
C GLU A 115 16.18 -21.20 -5.39
N GLU A 116 17.15 -20.37 -5.82
CA GLU A 116 18.52 -20.38 -5.31
C GLU A 116 18.58 -20.05 -3.81
N VAL A 117 17.86 -19.02 -3.38
CA VAL A 117 17.88 -18.53 -1.99
C VAL A 117 17.12 -19.45 -1.04
N CYS A 118 15.96 -19.96 -1.44
CA CYS A 118 15.05 -20.69 -0.57
C CYS A 118 15.21 -22.20 -0.65
N GLN A 119 15.70 -22.75 -1.77
CA GLN A 119 15.94 -24.19 -1.94
C GLN A 119 14.72 -25.06 -1.55
N GLY A 120 13.52 -24.61 -1.94
CA GLY A 120 12.25 -25.28 -1.65
C GLY A 120 11.66 -25.03 -0.25
N GLN A 121 12.32 -24.23 0.60
CA GLN A 121 11.80 -23.85 1.91
C GLN A 121 10.88 -22.63 1.84
N ILE A 122 10.01 -22.47 2.86
CA ILE A 122 9.24 -21.25 3.02
C ILE A 122 10.21 -20.11 3.39
N PRO A 123 10.21 -18.97 2.67
CA PRO A 123 11.15 -17.89 2.94
C PRO A 123 11.04 -17.33 4.36
N ASP A 124 12.16 -17.28 5.07
CA ASP A 124 12.29 -16.53 6.32
C ASP A 124 12.76 -15.09 6.08
N THR A 125 12.88 -14.30 7.16
CA THR A 125 13.26 -12.89 7.05
C THR A 125 14.67 -12.68 6.46
N ASP A 126 15.62 -13.58 6.75
CA ASP A 126 17.00 -13.46 6.26
C ASP A 126 17.11 -13.85 4.79
N MET A 127 16.34 -14.85 4.35
CA MET A 127 16.17 -15.20 2.94
C MET A 127 15.55 -14.04 2.15
N LEU A 128 14.47 -13.43 2.66
CA LEU A 128 13.82 -12.29 1.99
C LEU A 128 14.78 -11.09 1.80
N ARG A 129 15.76 -10.90 2.68
CA ARG A 129 16.80 -9.85 2.53
C ARG A 129 17.76 -10.14 1.37
N LYS A 130 18.01 -11.42 1.05
CA LYS A 130 18.88 -11.83 -0.06
C LYS A 130 18.24 -11.69 -1.43
N MET A 131 16.91 -11.66 -1.51
CA MET A 131 16.15 -11.48 -2.75
C MET A 131 16.23 -10.02 -3.25
N LYS A 132 17.27 -9.70 -4.01
CA LYS A 132 17.56 -8.36 -4.54
C LYS A 132 16.79 -8.08 -5.83
N GLN A 133 16.67 -9.05 -6.71
CA GLN A 133 15.92 -8.92 -7.97
C GLN A 133 14.43 -8.74 -7.68
N LEU A 134 13.87 -9.54 -6.78
CA LEU A 134 12.50 -9.35 -6.34
C LEU A 134 12.29 -7.98 -5.69
N HIS A 135 13.27 -7.50 -4.91
CA HIS A 135 13.21 -6.14 -4.34
C HIS A 135 13.13 -5.08 -5.43
N MET A 136 14.01 -5.14 -6.43
CA MET A 136 14.02 -4.19 -7.56
C MET A 136 12.70 -4.20 -8.32
N VAL A 137 12.13 -5.38 -8.58
CA VAL A 137 10.83 -5.54 -9.23
C VAL A 137 9.71 -4.88 -8.43
N ILE A 138 9.67 -5.07 -7.11
CA ILE A 138 8.67 -4.46 -6.24
C ILE A 138 8.82 -2.93 -6.22
N GLN A 139 10.06 -2.41 -6.14
CA GLN A 139 10.29 -0.97 -6.19
C GLN A 139 9.83 -0.37 -7.53
N GLU A 140 10.20 -0.97 -8.66
CA GLU A 140 9.79 -0.49 -9.98
C GLU A 140 8.28 -0.59 -10.19
N THR A 141 7.65 -1.63 -9.62
CA THR A 141 6.19 -1.73 -9.58
C THR A 141 5.56 -0.54 -8.87
N MET A 142 6.03 -0.21 -7.66
CA MET A 142 5.50 0.92 -6.89
C MET A 142 5.86 2.29 -7.48
N ARG A 143 6.91 2.37 -8.32
CA ARG A 143 7.22 3.57 -9.09
C ARG A 143 6.18 3.82 -10.18
N LEU A 144 5.86 2.79 -10.97
CA LEU A 144 4.89 2.91 -12.06
C LEU A 144 3.45 2.97 -11.56
N TYR A 145 3.14 2.20 -10.52
CA TYR A 145 1.81 2.07 -9.93
C TYR A 145 1.86 2.26 -8.41
N PRO A 146 2.18 3.47 -7.92
CA PRO A 146 2.21 3.74 -6.48
C PRO A 146 0.82 3.57 -5.89
N PRO A 147 0.62 2.68 -4.89
CA PRO A 147 -0.71 2.38 -4.34
C PRO A 147 -1.47 3.63 -3.96
N THR A 148 -0.79 4.59 -3.33
CA THR A 148 -1.32 5.92 -3.03
C THR A 148 -0.82 6.92 -4.08
N PRO A 149 -1.68 7.41 -5.00
CA PRO A 149 -1.26 8.24 -6.12
C PRO A 149 -1.02 9.72 -5.75
N ILE A 150 -1.57 10.19 -4.62
CA ILE A 150 -1.55 11.60 -4.20
C ILE A 150 -1.30 11.68 -2.69
N LEU A 151 -0.41 12.60 -2.28
CA LEU A 151 -0.24 13.02 -0.88
C LEU A 151 -0.75 14.45 -0.70
N ALA A 152 -1.65 14.69 0.25
CA ALA A 152 -2.16 16.02 0.57
C ALA A 152 -1.71 16.49 1.95
N ARG A 153 -1.43 17.79 2.10
CA ARG A 153 -1.12 18.46 3.37
C ARG A 153 -1.81 19.80 3.42
N GLU A 154 -2.30 20.21 4.59
CA GLU A 154 -2.82 21.55 4.82
C GLU A 154 -1.77 22.41 5.52
N ALA A 155 -1.59 23.65 5.07
CA ALA A 155 -0.75 24.62 5.75
C ALA A 155 -1.45 25.14 7.02
N PHE A 156 -0.97 24.78 8.21
CA PHE A 156 -1.58 25.25 9.47
C PHE A 156 -1.17 26.67 9.88
N LYS A 157 -0.20 27.25 9.19
CA LYS A 157 0.23 28.63 9.29
C LYS A 157 0.73 29.10 7.94
N ASP A 158 0.73 30.40 7.74
CA ASP A 158 1.38 31.04 6.62
C ASP A 158 2.85 30.61 6.53
N MET A 159 3.28 30.15 5.36
CA MET A 159 4.62 29.63 5.14
C MET A 159 5.10 29.84 3.72
N LYS A 160 6.40 29.62 3.50
CA LYS A 160 7.02 29.68 2.19
C LYS A 160 7.59 28.31 1.82
N ILE A 161 7.31 27.83 0.61
CA ILE A 161 7.92 26.61 0.03
C ILE A 161 8.77 27.05 -1.15
N GLY A 162 10.10 27.03 -0.98
CA GLY A 162 11.02 27.64 -1.94
C GLY A 162 10.71 29.13 -2.12
N ASN A 163 10.27 29.51 -3.32
CA ASN A 163 9.85 30.88 -3.64
C ASN A 163 8.33 31.12 -3.59
N ILE A 164 7.55 30.09 -3.28
CA ILE A 164 6.08 30.13 -3.31
C ILE A 164 5.55 30.45 -1.91
N TRP A 165 4.69 31.47 -1.80
CA TRP A 165 3.94 31.77 -0.58
C TRP A 165 2.71 30.87 -0.46
N VAL A 166 2.52 30.25 0.70
CA VAL A 166 1.42 29.33 1.00
C VAL A 166 0.70 29.83 2.25
N PRO A 167 -0.46 30.48 2.10
CA PRO A 167 -1.29 30.91 3.23
C PRO A 167 -1.80 29.74 4.07
N LYS A 168 -2.11 30.02 5.34
CA LYS A 168 -2.83 29.11 6.22
C LYS A 168 -4.14 28.63 5.59
N GLY A 169 -4.45 27.34 5.75
CA GLY A 169 -5.63 26.67 5.23
C GLY A 169 -5.50 26.16 3.79
N VAL A 170 -4.43 26.53 3.08
CA VAL A 170 -4.19 26.03 1.72
C VAL A 170 -3.71 24.59 1.76
N ASN A 171 -4.33 23.75 0.92
CA ASN A 171 -3.90 22.37 0.73
C ASN A 171 -2.85 22.26 -0.37
N VAL A 172 -1.72 21.63 -0.06
CA VAL A 172 -0.62 21.30 -0.97
C VAL A 172 -0.72 19.82 -1.33
N TRP A 173 -0.79 19.54 -2.63
CA TRP A 173 -0.97 18.19 -3.17
C TRP A 173 0.27 17.79 -3.95
N THR A 174 0.87 16.65 -3.57
CA THR A 174 1.97 16.02 -4.31
C THR A 174 1.40 14.84 -5.09
N ILE A 175 1.46 14.93 -6.42
CA ILE A 175 0.99 13.87 -7.32
C ILE A 175 2.13 12.88 -7.52
N MET A 176 2.13 11.79 -6.76
CA MET A 176 3.23 10.81 -6.75
C MET A 176 3.41 10.12 -8.10
N THR A 177 2.30 9.77 -8.76
CA THR A 177 2.34 9.15 -10.10
C THR A 177 3.10 10.01 -11.11
N ALA A 178 2.83 11.32 -11.14
CA ALA A 178 3.55 12.25 -12.01
C ALA A 178 5.02 12.38 -11.60
N LEU A 179 5.31 12.49 -10.31
CA LEU A 179 6.67 12.59 -9.79
C LEU A 179 7.52 11.34 -10.10
N HIS A 180 6.92 10.16 -10.03
CA HIS A 180 7.58 8.87 -10.26
C HIS A 180 7.75 8.54 -11.75
N THR A 181 7.09 9.29 -12.64
CA THR A 181 7.16 9.11 -14.10
C THR A 181 7.69 10.34 -14.83
N ASP A 182 8.18 11.35 -14.10
CA ASP A 182 8.78 12.54 -14.66
C ASP A 182 10.08 12.21 -15.40
N THR A 183 10.08 12.38 -16.73
CA THR A 183 11.25 12.13 -17.58
C THR A 183 12.47 12.97 -17.23
N ALA A 184 12.30 14.15 -16.62
CA ALA A 184 13.42 14.96 -16.15
C ALA A 184 14.18 14.28 -15.00
N LEU A 185 13.50 13.48 -14.19
CA LEU A 185 14.05 12.77 -13.04
C LEU A 185 14.45 11.33 -13.37
N TRP A 186 13.63 10.65 -14.18
CA TRP A 186 13.73 9.20 -14.44
C TRP A 186 14.27 8.85 -15.83
N GLY A 187 14.47 9.83 -16.71
CA GLY A 187 14.96 9.63 -18.08
C GLY A 187 13.83 9.47 -19.11
N ALA A 188 14.20 9.37 -20.40
CA ALA A 188 13.24 9.24 -21.49
C ALA A 188 12.41 7.94 -21.41
N ASP A 189 12.97 6.91 -20.78
CA ASP A 189 12.37 5.60 -20.55
C ASP A 189 11.50 5.56 -19.27
N ALA A 190 11.11 6.71 -18.69
CA ALA A 190 10.41 6.79 -17.40
C ALA A 190 9.11 5.98 -17.32
N LEU A 191 8.45 5.68 -18.44
CA LEU A 191 7.23 4.87 -18.46
C LEU A 191 7.50 3.37 -18.67
N GLU A 192 8.74 2.99 -18.95
CA GLU A 192 9.14 1.60 -19.12
C GLU A 192 9.35 0.91 -17.77
N PHE A 193 9.01 -0.38 -17.72
CA PHE A 193 9.31 -1.23 -16.58
C PHE A 193 10.78 -1.67 -16.61
N LYS A 194 11.61 -1.02 -15.81
CA LYS A 194 13.06 -1.24 -15.78
C LYS A 194 13.57 -1.41 -14.33
N PRO A 195 13.39 -2.60 -13.73
CA PRO A 195 13.82 -2.83 -12.36
C PRO A 195 15.30 -2.56 -12.09
N GLN A 196 16.18 -2.63 -13.11
CA GLN A 196 17.61 -2.31 -12.97
C GLN A 196 17.86 -0.88 -12.47
N ARG A 197 16.90 0.05 -12.58
CA ARG A 197 17.02 1.39 -11.95
C ARG A 197 17.40 1.29 -10.47
N PHE A 198 16.93 0.25 -9.79
CA PHE A 198 17.15 0.06 -8.35
C PHE A 198 18.36 -0.82 -8.01
N GLU A 199 19.23 -1.14 -8.97
CA GLU A 199 20.41 -2.02 -8.75
C GLU A 199 21.38 -1.46 -7.70
N ASN A 200 21.54 -0.13 -7.70
CA ASN A 200 22.38 0.62 -6.75
C ASN A 200 21.54 1.20 -5.58
N GLY A 201 20.36 0.61 -5.35
CA GLY A 201 19.40 1.06 -4.35
C GLY A 201 18.63 2.33 -4.75
N ILE A 202 17.73 2.78 -3.87
CA ILE A 202 16.86 3.95 -4.11
C ILE A 202 17.68 5.22 -4.38
N GLY A 203 18.84 5.36 -3.74
CA GLY A 203 19.74 6.51 -3.91
C GLY A 203 20.30 6.68 -5.33
N GLY A 204 20.36 5.59 -6.11
CA GLY A 204 20.84 5.62 -7.50
C GLY A 204 19.72 5.56 -8.56
N ALA A 205 18.46 5.48 -8.15
CA ALA A 205 17.36 5.14 -9.06
C ALA A 205 16.90 6.27 -9.98
N CYS A 206 17.12 7.53 -9.56
CA CYS A 206 16.77 8.72 -10.34
C CYS A 206 17.67 9.90 -9.94
N LYS A 207 17.60 11.00 -10.68
CA LYS A 207 18.48 12.18 -10.45
C LYS A 207 18.35 12.77 -9.05
N ASN A 208 17.17 12.68 -8.44
CA ASN A 208 16.93 13.13 -7.07
C ASN A 208 16.24 12.02 -6.27
N PRO A 209 16.95 11.33 -5.36
CA PRO A 209 16.39 10.22 -4.59
C PRO A 209 15.11 10.57 -3.80
N ASN A 210 14.98 11.82 -3.37
CA ASN A 210 13.79 12.29 -2.65
C ASN A 210 12.54 12.43 -3.54
N SER A 211 12.66 12.19 -4.84
CA SER A 211 11.54 12.11 -5.76
C SER A 211 10.91 10.71 -5.81
N TYR A 212 11.57 9.69 -5.29
CA TYR A 212 10.99 8.35 -5.13
C TYR A 212 10.44 8.16 -3.71
N ILE A 213 9.11 8.29 -3.59
CA ILE A 213 8.40 8.36 -2.31
C ILE A 213 7.19 7.40 -2.22
N PRO A 214 7.30 6.11 -2.62
CA PRO A 214 6.18 5.17 -2.66
C PRO A 214 5.47 5.00 -1.30
N PHE A 215 6.17 5.27 -0.20
CA PHE A 215 5.66 5.22 1.17
C PHE A 215 5.51 6.61 1.81
N GLY A 216 5.55 7.68 1.02
CA GLY A 216 5.63 9.05 1.49
C GLY A 216 7.03 9.43 1.98
N PHE A 217 7.11 10.54 2.73
CA PHE A 217 8.38 11.11 3.17
C PHE A 217 8.22 11.88 4.49
N GLY A 218 9.32 11.99 5.25
CA GLY A 218 9.40 12.77 6.49
C GLY A 218 8.59 12.18 7.66
N GLN A 219 8.08 13.04 8.53
CA GLN A 219 7.38 12.66 9.77
C GLN A 219 6.07 11.86 9.56
N ARG A 220 5.59 11.79 8.31
CA ARG A 220 4.37 11.08 7.93
C ARG A 220 4.66 9.98 6.90
N VAL A 221 5.89 9.46 6.89
CA VAL A 221 6.24 8.24 6.16
C VAL A 221 5.40 7.07 6.66
N CYS A 222 5.06 6.14 5.77
CA CYS A 222 4.23 4.98 6.08
C CYS A 222 4.87 4.13 7.19
N VAL A 223 4.18 4.00 8.32
CA VAL A 223 4.60 3.14 9.44
C VAL A 223 4.64 1.67 9.03
N GLY A 224 3.83 1.27 8.05
CA GLY A 224 3.73 -0.10 7.55
C GLY A 224 4.74 -0.46 6.45
N GLN A 225 5.65 0.43 6.06
CA GLN A 225 6.56 0.20 4.92
C GLN A 225 7.35 -1.11 5.03
N HIS A 226 7.90 -1.42 6.21
CA HIS A 226 8.67 -2.65 6.40
C HIS A 226 7.80 -3.90 6.32
N LEU A 227 6.59 -3.86 6.91
CA LEU A 227 5.63 -4.97 6.83
C LEU A 227 5.20 -5.21 5.38
N ALA A 228 4.83 -4.16 4.65
CA ALA A 228 4.44 -4.25 3.25
C ALA A 228 5.55 -4.86 2.37
N MET A 229 6.82 -4.48 2.58
CA MET A 229 7.93 -5.05 1.83
C MET A 229 8.16 -6.53 2.14
N VAL A 230 7.97 -6.96 3.40
CA VAL A 230 8.05 -8.37 3.79
C VAL A 230 6.89 -9.16 3.18
N GLU A 231 5.66 -8.67 3.33
CA GLU A 231 4.46 -9.30 2.77
C GLU A 231 4.57 -9.47 1.26
N LEU A 232 4.92 -8.41 0.53
CA LEU A 232 5.06 -8.44 -0.92
C LEU A 232 6.15 -9.41 -1.36
N LYS A 233 7.32 -9.39 -0.72
CA LYS A 233 8.39 -10.34 -1.09
C LYS A 233 7.97 -11.78 -0.81
N LEU A 234 7.41 -12.07 0.36
CA LEU A 234 6.98 -13.41 0.73
C LEU A 234 5.90 -13.93 -0.23
N LEU A 235 4.87 -13.12 -0.47
CA LEU A 235 3.76 -13.46 -1.36
C LEU A 235 4.26 -13.73 -2.78
N MET A 236 5.07 -12.82 -3.33
CA MET A 236 5.58 -12.97 -4.69
C MET A 236 6.53 -14.16 -4.82
N ALA A 237 7.40 -14.40 -3.83
CA ALA A 237 8.29 -15.56 -3.81
C ALA A 237 7.52 -16.89 -3.85
N LEU A 238 6.47 -17.03 -3.02
CA LEU A 238 5.64 -18.24 -2.98
C LEU A 238 4.84 -18.42 -4.27
N ILE A 239 4.32 -17.34 -4.85
CA ILE A 239 3.53 -17.41 -6.07
C ILE A 239 4.41 -17.76 -7.30
N LEU A 240 5.56 -17.09 -7.45
CA LEU A 240 6.41 -17.21 -8.65
C LEU A 240 7.16 -18.55 -8.75
N THR A 241 7.37 -19.23 -7.63
CA THR A 241 7.97 -20.58 -7.55
C THR A 241 6.98 -21.69 -7.90
N ASN A 242 5.67 -21.45 -7.79
CA ASN A 242 4.64 -22.45 -8.05
C ASN A 242 3.94 -22.26 -9.40
N PHE A 243 4.01 -21.05 -9.95
CA PHE A 243 3.22 -20.66 -11.12
C PHE A 243 4.00 -19.77 -12.09
N SER A 244 3.58 -19.82 -13.35
CA SER A 244 3.95 -18.89 -14.41
C SER A 244 2.74 -18.11 -14.89
N PHE A 245 2.99 -16.87 -15.32
CA PHE A 245 1.96 -15.90 -15.67
C PHE A 245 2.18 -15.30 -17.05
N THR A 246 1.09 -15.08 -17.76
CA THR A 246 1.04 -14.30 -19.01
C THR A 246 -0.20 -13.42 -18.99
N LEU A 247 -0.18 -12.29 -19.71
CA LEU A 247 -1.38 -11.47 -19.85
C LEU A 247 -2.46 -12.23 -20.63
N SER A 248 -3.69 -12.18 -20.15
CA SER A 248 -4.84 -12.67 -20.91
C SER A 248 -5.06 -11.80 -22.16
N PRO A 249 -5.46 -12.37 -23.31
CA PRO A 249 -5.91 -11.58 -24.47
C PRO A 249 -7.08 -10.63 -24.13
N ASN A 250 -7.84 -10.92 -23.07
CA ASN A 250 -8.95 -10.07 -22.60
C ASN A 250 -8.49 -8.99 -21.61
N TYR A 251 -7.19 -8.90 -21.30
CA TYR A 251 -6.67 -7.89 -20.39
C TYR A 251 -6.80 -6.49 -21.00
N VAL A 252 -7.47 -5.60 -20.27
CA VAL A 252 -7.59 -4.18 -20.65
C VAL A 252 -6.85 -3.35 -19.62
N HIS A 253 -5.72 -2.76 -20.03
CA HIS A 253 -4.94 -1.89 -19.17
C HIS A 253 -5.68 -0.57 -18.93
N SER A 254 -6.29 -0.42 -17.75
CA SER A 254 -7.01 0.79 -17.36
C SER A 254 -6.81 1.07 -15.86
N PRO A 255 -5.67 1.66 -15.45
CA PRO A 255 -5.48 2.15 -14.09
C PRO A 255 -6.52 3.22 -13.76
N LEU A 256 -7.18 3.09 -12.62
CA LEU A 256 -8.15 4.05 -12.13
C LEU A 256 -7.62 4.68 -10.85
N MET A 257 -7.44 6.00 -10.90
CA MET A 257 -7.00 6.78 -9.75
C MET A 257 -8.20 7.11 -8.86
N LYS A 258 -8.30 6.47 -7.69
CA LYS A 258 -9.22 6.83 -6.60
C LYS A 258 -8.40 7.22 -5.37
N PHE A 259 -8.80 6.75 -4.19
CA PHE A 259 -7.97 6.78 -2.99
C PHE A 259 -6.67 5.97 -3.18
N ILE A 260 -6.78 4.83 -3.87
CA ILE A 260 -5.66 4.05 -4.40
C ILE A 260 -5.68 3.98 -5.93
N ILE A 261 -4.56 3.62 -6.56
CA ILE A 261 -4.52 3.29 -7.99
C ILE A 261 -4.83 1.80 -8.21
N GLU A 262 -6.02 1.51 -8.72
CA GLU A 262 -6.50 0.13 -8.89
C GLU A 262 -6.77 -0.20 -10.37
N PRO A 263 -6.66 -1.47 -10.78
CA PRO A 263 -7.03 -1.88 -12.13
C PRO A 263 -8.56 -1.86 -12.28
N LYS A 264 -9.11 -0.93 -13.07
CA LYS A 264 -10.56 -0.73 -13.25
C LYS A 264 -11.32 -2.02 -13.60
N HIS A 265 -10.69 -2.88 -14.39
CA HIS A 265 -11.25 -4.14 -14.90
C HIS A 265 -10.59 -5.38 -14.29
N GLY A 266 -9.84 -5.21 -13.20
CA GLY A 266 -8.98 -6.24 -12.64
C GLY A 266 -7.72 -6.50 -13.49
N VAL A 267 -6.79 -7.27 -12.93
CA VAL A 267 -5.64 -7.82 -13.66
C VAL A 267 -6.02 -9.23 -14.12
N GLN A 268 -6.25 -9.39 -15.42
CA GLN A 268 -6.60 -10.68 -16.01
C GLN A 268 -5.32 -11.33 -16.56
N ILE A 269 -4.85 -12.34 -15.85
CA ILE A 269 -3.65 -13.11 -16.21
C ILE A 269 -4.01 -14.59 -16.36
N MET A 270 -3.35 -15.25 -17.30
CA MET A 270 -3.39 -16.70 -17.43
C MET A 270 -2.34 -17.28 -16.50
N VAL A 271 -2.75 -18.26 -15.70
CA VAL A 271 -1.92 -18.93 -14.70
C VAL A 271 -1.62 -20.35 -15.17
N LYS A 272 -0.35 -20.72 -15.21
CA LYS A 272 0.10 -22.08 -15.51
C LYS A 272 0.95 -22.59 -14.35
N LYS A 273 0.58 -23.73 -13.78
CA LYS A 273 1.40 -24.42 -12.77
C LYS A 273 2.72 -24.87 -13.41
N LEU A 274 3.83 -24.69 -12.68
CA LEU A 274 5.17 -25.13 -13.08
C LEU A 274 5.35 -26.63 -12.87
#